data_AF-A0A7W1ECH5-F1
#
_entry.id   AF-A0A7W1ECH5-F1
#
_cell.length_a   1.000
_cell.length_b   1.000
_cell.length_c   1.000
_cell.angle_alpha   90.00
_cell.angle_beta   90.00
_cell.angle_gamma   90.00
#
_symmetry.space_group_name_H-M   'P 1'
#
loop_
_entity.id
_entity.type
_entity.pdbx_description
1 polymer ?
#
loop_
_entity_poly.entity_id
_entity_poly.type
_entity_poly.pdbx_seq_one_letter_code
_entity_poly.pdbx_strand_id
1 'polypeptide(L)'
;MPLRFYVNVDHVATLRQARRTDEPDPVEAAAACERGGADGITAHLREDRRHIQDTDVERLRGSVRIFNLELATSPAIVGLAVRLRPFQATVVPERREEVTTEGGLDLSRPNPRLRETVRRLDDAGIRVSLFVDPLLPVLAV
;
A
#
# COMPACT_ATOMS: atom_id res chain seq x y z
N MET A 1 8.40 -8.49 21.01
CA MET A 1 7.94 -7.18 20.48
C MET A 1 6.41 -7.18 20.53
N PRO A 2 5.73 -6.12 20.99
CA PRO A 2 4.27 -6.09 21.00
C PRO A 2 3.70 -6.15 19.58
N LEU A 3 2.51 -6.72 19.44
CA LEU A 3 1.74 -6.77 18.19
C LEU A 3 1.48 -5.33 17.70
N ARG A 4 1.61 -5.08 16.40
CA ARG A 4 1.29 -3.78 15.79
C ARG A 4 -0.04 -3.86 15.04
N PHE A 5 -0.85 -2.81 15.13
CA PHE A 5 -2.13 -2.70 14.45
C PHE A 5 -2.15 -1.50 13.51
N TYR A 6 -2.20 -1.76 12.19
CA TYR A 6 -2.33 -0.73 11.16
C TYR A 6 -3.74 -0.73 10.58
N VAL A 7 -4.32 0.46 10.43
CA VAL A 7 -5.69 0.61 9.91
C VAL A 7 -5.64 1.02 8.45
N ASN A 8 -6.30 0.26 7.58
CA ASN A 8 -6.49 0.63 6.18
C ASN A 8 -7.68 1.62 6.06
N VAL A 9 -7.46 2.76 5.38
CA VAL A 9 -8.46 3.84 5.21
C VAL A 9 -9.08 3.92 3.81
N ASP A 10 -8.86 2.93 2.94
CA ASP A 10 -9.31 2.94 1.54
C ASP A 10 -10.83 3.07 1.39
N HIS A 11 -11.57 2.45 2.31
CA HIS A 11 -13.04 2.48 2.25
C HIS A 11 -13.65 3.80 2.70
N VAL A 12 -12.89 4.65 3.41
CA VAL A 12 -13.27 6.06 3.62
C VAL A 12 -13.25 6.79 2.28
N ALA A 13 -12.16 6.64 1.51
CA ALA A 13 -12.08 7.20 0.17
C ALA A 13 -13.12 6.58 -0.78
N THR A 14 -13.46 5.30 -0.63
CA THR A 14 -14.54 4.68 -1.42
C THR A 14 -15.87 5.40 -1.21
N LEU A 15 -16.22 5.73 0.03
CA LEU A 15 -17.44 6.48 0.34
C LEU A 15 -17.39 7.91 -0.24
N ARG A 16 -16.23 8.57 -0.15
CA ARG A 16 -16.00 9.89 -0.78
C ARG A 16 -16.18 9.82 -2.31
N GLN A 17 -15.54 8.85 -2.97
CA GLN A 17 -15.60 8.69 -4.42
C GLN A 17 -17.01 8.32 -4.92
N ALA A 18 -17.85 7.72 -4.08
CA ALA A 18 -19.25 7.44 -4.44
C ALA A 18 -20.05 8.72 -4.72
N ARG A 19 -19.67 9.86 -4.14
CA ARG A 19 -20.28 11.17 -4.39
C ARG A 19 -19.36 12.19 -5.05
N ARG A 20 -18.07 11.86 -5.20
CA ARG A 20 -17.04 12.74 -5.78
C ARG A 20 -16.99 14.10 -5.07
N THR A 21 -17.12 14.06 -3.76
CA THR A 21 -17.02 15.19 -2.83
C THR A 21 -15.65 15.17 -2.15
N ASP A 22 -15.38 16.17 -1.31
CA ASP A 22 -14.16 16.18 -0.49
C ASP A 22 -14.33 15.36 0.81
N GLU A 23 -15.57 15.04 1.17
CA GLU A 23 -15.91 14.28 2.38
C GLU A 23 -16.50 12.89 2.08
N PRO A 24 -16.24 11.89 2.95
CA PRO A 24 -15.33 11.95 4.09
C PRO A 24 -13.84 11.95 3.68
N ASP A 25 -13.00 12.67 4.41
CA ASP A 25 -11.56 12.77 4.13
C ASP A 25 -10.78 11.58 4.75
N PRO A 26 -10.06 10.76 3.94
CA PRO A 26 -9.21 9.68 4.46
C PRO A 26 -8.13 10.15 5.45
N VAL A 27 -7.65 11.39 5.31
CA VAL A 27 -6.62 11.95 6.20
C VAL A 27 -7.19 12.24 7.58
N GLU A 28 -8.43 12.75 7.66
CA GLU A 28 -9.11 12.96 8.93
C GLU A 28 -9.42 11.64 9.62
N ALA A 29 -9.86 10.64 8.86
CA ALA A 29 -10.08 9.29 9.36
C ALA A 29 -8.79 8.67 9.90
N ALA A 30 -7.67 8.81 9.17
CA ALA A 30 -6.35 8.37 9.60
C ALA A 30 -5.94 9.00 10.95
N ALA A 31 -6.14 10.31 11.11
CA ALA A 31 -5.86 11.00 12.36
C ALA A 31 -6.76 10.50 13.52
N ALA A 32 -8.02 10.17 13.24
CA ALA A 32 -8.91 9.56 14.23
C ALA A 32 -8.47 8.14 14.62
N CYS A 33 -8.02 7.32 13.66
CA CYS A 33 -7.47 5.99 13.92
C CYS A 33 -6.22 6.03 14.81
N GLU A 34 -5.28 6.95 14.56
CA GLU A 34 -4.10 7.11 15.42
C GLU A 34 -4.48 7.55 16.84
N ARG A 35 -5.42 8.50 16.99
CA ARG A 35 -5.96 8.86 18.33
C ARG A 35 -6.66 7.68 19.01
N GLY A 36 -7.25 6.79 18.23
CA GLY A 36 -7.87 5.54 18.69
C GLY A 36 -6.88 4.42 19.03
N GLY A 37 -5.57 4.65 18.88
CA GLY A 37 -4.52 3.69 19.26
C GLY A 37 -3.95 2.86 18.10
N ALA A 38 -4.23 3.19 16.84
CA ALA A 38 -3.54 2.58 15.71
C ALA A 38 -2.04 2.90 15.74
N ASP A 39 -1.20 1.89 15.51
CA ASP A 39 0.25 2.06 15.44
C ASP A 39 0.71 2.70 14.12
N GLY A 40 -0.15 2.69 13.11
CA GLY A 40 0.11 3.21 11.78
C GLY A 40 -1.10 3.10 10.87
N ILE A 41 -0.98 3.68 9.69
CA ILE A 41 -2.04 3.79 8.69
C ILE A 41 -1.60 3.09 7.42
N THR A 42 -2.52 2.35 6.82
CA THR A 42 -2.37 1.72 5.51
C THR A 42 -3.29 2.41 4.51
N ALA A 43 -2.81 2.61 3.28
CA ALA A 43 -3.65 3.02 2.16
C ALA A 43 -3.15 2.37 0.87
N HIS A 44 -4.05 1.92 0.00
CA HIS A 44 -3.72 1.32 -1.30
C HIS A 44 -3.96 2.31 -2.43
N LEU A 45 -2.88 2.82 -3.02
CA LEU A 45 -2.95 3.59 -4.25
C LEU A 45 -2.97 2.64 -5.45
N ARG A 46 -4.16 2.43 -6.01
CA ARG A 46 -4.38 1.61 -7.20
C ARG A 46 -3.96 2.29 -8.49
N GLU A 47 -3.61 1.52 -9.52
CA GLU A 47 -3.38 2.05 -10.88
C GLU A 47 -4.61 2.81 -11.43
N ASP A 48 -5.81 2.31 -11.14
CA ASP A 48 -7.10 2.87 -11.60
C ASP A 48 -7.64 4.02 -10.72
N ARG A 49 -7.00 4.34 -9.59
CA ARG A 49 -7.44 5.37 -8.64
C ARG A 49 -8.90 5.22 -8.22
N ARG A 50 -9.35 3.97 -8.02
CA ARG A 50 -10.74 3.69 -7.65
C ARG A 50 -11.21 4.37 -6.36
N HIS A 51 -10.33 4.52 -5.38
CA HIS A 51 -10.64 5.12 -4.07
C HIS A 51 -9.60 6.16 -3.67
N ILE A 52 -8.47 5.71 -3.12
CA ILE A 52 -7.33 6.57 -2.75
C ILE A 52 -6.79 7.24 -4.01
N GLN A 53 -6.56 8.55 -3.92
CA GLN A 53 -5.97 9.38 -4.96
C GLN A 53 -4.51 9.73 -4.62
N ASP A 54 -3.74 10.15 -5.61
CA ASP A 54 -2.33 10.55 -5.44
C ASP A 54 -2.19 11.66 -4.37
N THR A 55 -3.14 12.60 -4.30
CA THR A 55 -3.18 13.67 -3.27
C THR A 55 -3.43 13.14 -1.86
N ASP A 56 -4.23 12.08 -1.69
CA ASP A 56 -4.44 11.45 -0.38
C ASP A 56 -3.13 10.86 0.13
N VAL A 57 -2.37 10.19 -0.75
CA VAL A 57 -1.08 9.58 -0.41
C VAL A 57 -0.07 10.64 0.04
N GLU A 58 0.02 11.75 -0.70
CA GLU A 58 0.92 12.86 -0.35
C GLU A 58 0.54 13.48 1.01
N ARG A 59 -0.75 13.69 1.26
CA ARG A 59 -1.24 14.24 2.54
C ARG A 59 -1.04 13.25 3.69
N LEU A 60 -1.41 11.99 3.52
CA LEU A 60 -1.21 10.92 4.51
C LEU A 60 0.26 10.82 4.90
N ARG A 61 1.18 10.82 3.93
CA ARG A 61 2.62 10.78 4.20
C ARG A 61 3.10 11.93 5.09
N GLY A 62 2.51 13.12 4.94
CA GLY A 62 2.83 14.31 5.74
C GLY A 62 2.12 14.38 7.09
N SER A 63 1.07 13.58 7.31
CA SER A 63 0.17 13.74 8.45
C SER A 63 0.17 12.59 9.46
N VAL A 64 0.58 11.37 9.07
CA VAL A 64 0.55 10.18 9.95
C VAL A 64 1.96 9.80 10.43
N ARG A 65 2.05 9.16 11.60
CA ARG A 65 3.34 8.77 12.21
C ARG A 65 4.02 7.63 11.45
N ILE A 66 3.27 6.57 11.15
CA ILE A 66 3.74 5.41 10.41
C ILE A 66 2.79 5.20 9.25
N PHE A 67 3.34 5.26 8.04
CA PHE A 67 2.58 5.06 6.81
C PHE A 67 3.05 3.81 6.07
N ASN A 68 2.11 2.91 5.82
CA ASN A 68 2.25 1.75 4.96
C ASN A 68 1.49 2.00 3.65
N LEU A 69 2.22 2.24 2.57
CA LEU A 69 1.62 2.41 1.24
C LEU A 69 1.50 1.04 0.57
N GLU A 70 0.30 0.61 0.24
CA GLU A 70 0.11 -0.54 -0.66
C GLU A 70 0.12 -0.06 -2.11
N LEU A 71 0.81 -0.78 -2.99
CA LEU A 71 0.95 -0.44 -4.40
C LEU A 71 1.19 -1.63 -5.32
N ALA A 72 0.77 -1.52 -6.58
CA ALA A 72 1.21 -2.38 -7.67
C ALA A 72 2.62 -2.03 -8.18
N THR A 73 3.18 -2.89 -9.03
CA THR A 73 4.50 -2.72 -9.66
C THR A 73 4.53 -1.66 -10.79
N SER A 74 3.55 -0.75 -10.85
CA SER A 74 3.47 0.35 -11.81
C SER A 74 4.66 1.31 -11.67
N PRO A 75 5.44 1.59 -12.74
CA PRO A 75 6.58 2.50 -12.65
C PRO A 75 6.23 3.89 -12.11
N ALA A 76 5.03 4.39 -12.42
CA ALA A 76 4.54 5.68 -11.93
C ALA A 76 4.27 5.66 -10.42
N ILE A 77 3.60 4.62 -9.92
CA ILE A 77 3.27 4.48 -8.49
C ILE A 77 4.53 4.19 -7.67
N VAL A 78 5.41 3.30 -8.17
CA VAL A 78 6.72 3.05 -7.55
C VAL A 78 7.55 4.34 -7.51
N GLY A 79 7.52 5.15 -8.57
CA GLY A 79 8.17 6.46 -8.60
C GLY A 79 7.63 7.43 -7.54
N LEU A 80 6.32 7.45 -7.34
CA LEU A 80 5.68 8.21 -6.26
C LEU A 80 6.14 7.71 -4.88
N ALA A 81 6.12 6.39 -4.65
CA ALA A 81 6.55 5.79 -3.38
C ALA A 81 8.02 6.13 -3.06
N VAL A 82 8.93 6.01 -4.03
CA VAL A 82 10.35 6.37 -3.87
C VAL A 82 10.54 7.86 -3.55
N ARG A 83 9.73 8.74 -4.17
CA ARG A 83 9.76 10.18 -3.88
C ARG A 83 9.27 10.49 -2.46
N LEU A 84 8.18 9.84 -2.04
CA LEU A 84 7.52 10.11 -0.76
C LEU A 84 8.17 9.39 0.42
N ARG A 85 8.88 8.28 0.18
CA ARG A 85 9.55 7.45 1.19
C ARG A 85 8.63 7.14 2.39
N PRO A 86 7.52 6.40 2.19
CA PRO A 86 6.72 5.91 3.30
C PRO A 86 7.57 5.01 4.21
N PHE A 87 7.12 4.75 5.44
CA PHE A 87 7.83 3.85 6.33
C PHE A 87 7.89 2.43 5.75
N GLN A 88 6.76 1.96 5.20
CA GLN A 88 6.65 0.68 4.54
C GLN A 88 5.94 0.82 3.19
N ALA A 89 6.33 -0.02 2.24
CA ALA A 89 5.60 -0.28 1.01
C ALA A 89 5.22 -1.76 0.98
N THR A 90 3.92 -2.06 0.92
CA THR A 90 3.42 -3.42 0.66
C THR A 90 3.11 -3.56 -0.83
N VAL A 91 3.84 -4.42 -1.53
CA VAL A 91 3.53 -4.73 -2.92
C VAL A 91 2.35 -5.70 -2.96
N VAL A 92 1.29 -5.33 -3.67
CA VAL A 92 0.06 -6.11 -3.84
C VAL A 92 -0.19 -6.39 -5.32
N PRO A 93 -0.85 -7.50 -5.68
CA PRO A 93 -1.18 -7.78 -7.07
C PRO A 93 -2.39 -6.94 -7.50
N GLU A 94 -2.34 -6.33 -8.67
CA GLU A 94 -3.50 -5.61 -9.23
C GLU A 94 -3.97 -6.18 -10.57
N ARG A 95 -3.08 -6.82 -11.33
CA ARG A 95 -3.40 -7.41 -12.62
C ARG A 95 -3.69 -8.89 -12.47
N ARG A 96 -4.59 -9.43 -13.30
CA ARG A 96 -4.98 -10.85 -13.23
C ARG A 96 -3.79 -11.80 -13.39
N GLU A 97 -2.77 -11.40 -14.13
CA GLU A 97 -1.55 -12.19 -14.36
C GLU A 97 -0.59 -12.19 -13.16
N GLU A 98 -0.79 -11.29 -12.19
CA GLU A 98 0.02 -11.15 -10.97
C GLU A 98 -0.61 -11.86 -9.77
N VAL A 99 -1.87 -12.30 -9.90
CA VAL A 99 -2.71 -12.85 -8.84
C VAL A 99 -2.65 -14.37 -8.88
N THR A 100 -2.38 -15.00 -7.74
CA THR A 100 -2.59 -16.44 -7.53
C THR A 100 -4.09 -16.78 -7.53
N THR A 101 -4.45 -18.06 -7.43
CA THR A 101 -5.86 -18.46 -7.24
C THR A 101 -6.49 -17.82 -6.00
N GLU A 102 -5.72 -17.59 -4.94
CA GLU A 102 -6.20 -17.11 -3.64
C GLU A 102 -6.06 -15.59 -3.45
N GLY A 103 -5.46 -14.87 -4.42
CA GLY A 103 -5.44 -13.41 -4.42
C GLY A 103 -4.07 -12.77 -4.12
N GLY A 104 -3.07 -13.54 -3.66
CA GLY A 104 -1.72 -13.07 -3.39
C GLY A 104 -0.84 -12.87 -4.64
N LEU A 105 0.34 -12.28 -4.45
CA LEU A 105 1.37 -12.20 -5.49
C LEU A 105 1.85 -13.61 -5.87
N ASP A 106 1.82 -13.94 -7.16
CA ASP A 106 2.43 -15.17 -7.66
C ASP A 106 3.95 -15.03 -7.74
N LEU A 107 4.66 -15.69 -6.81
CA LEU A 107 6.12 -15.76 -6.75
C LEU A 107 6.69 -17.07 -7.34
N SER A 108 5.84 -17.95 -7.90
CA SER A 108 6.26 -19.26 -8.42
C SER A 108 7.16 -19.16 -9.67
N ARG A 109 7.14 -18.01 -10.34
CA ARG A 109 7.92 -17.73 -11.55
C ARG A 109 8.78 -16.49 -11.37
N PRO A 110 9.94 -16.40 -12.03
CA PRO A 110 10.73 -15.18 -12.04
C PRO A 110 9.89 -13.98 -12.52
N ASN A 111 9.80 -12.95 -11.68
CA ASN A 111 9.13 -11.70 -12.01
C ASN A 111 10.14 -10.54 -11.97
N PRO A 112 10.78 -10.20 -13.12
CA PRO A 112 11.78 -9.13 -13.19
C PRO A 112 11.25 -7.77 -12.74
N ARG A 113 9.96 -7.51 -12.99
CA ARG A 113 9.32 -6.23 -12.64
C ARG A 113 9.11 -6.10 -11.13
N LEU A 114 8.70 -7.18 -10.47
CA LEU A 114 8.64 -7.23 -9.01
C LEU A 114 10.04 -7.08 -8.39
N ARG A 115 11.04 -7.82 -8.90
CA ARG A 115 12.42 -7.73 -8.42
C ARG A 115 12.96 -6.29 -8.53
N GLU A 116 12.71 -5.62 -9.65
CA GLU A 116 13.09 -4.22 -9.84
C GLU A 116 12.32 -3.27 -8.90
N THR A 117 11.03 -3.54 -8.65
CA THR A 117 10.22 -2.77 -7.71
C THR A 117 10.77 -2.87 -6.30
N VAL A 118 11.03 -4.09 -5.81
CA VAL A 118 11.63 -4.35 -4.50
C VAL A 118 12.97 -3.63 -4.37
N ARG A 119 13.85 -3.78 -5.36
CA ARG A 119 15.17 -3.12 -5.38
C ARG A 119 15.05 -1.60 -5.26
N ARG A 120 14.19 -0.97 -6.07
CA ARG A 120 14.02 0.50 -6.04
C ARG A 120 13.48 1.02 -4.71
N LEU A 121 12.59 0.27 -4.06
CA LEU A 121 12.03 0.63 -2.77
C LEU A 121 13.09 0.45 -1.66
N ASP A 122 13.83 -0.64 -1.68
CA ASP A 122 14.92 -0.93 -0.74
C ASP A 122 16.08 0.09 -0.86
N ASP A 123 16.52 0.39 -2.09
CA ASP A 123 17.53 1.42 -2.38
C ASP A 123 17.09 2.83 -1.88
N ALA A 124 15.78 3.07 -1.76
CA ALA A 124 15.21 4.31 -1.23
C ALA A 124 15.06 4.31 0.31
N GLY A 125 15.44 3.22 0.98
CA GLY A 125 15.32 3.03 2.43
C GLY A 125 13.91 2.73 2.92
N ILE A 126 13.02 2.26 2.03
CA ILE A 126 11.63 1.93 2.36
C ILE A 126 11.57 0.46 2.78
N ARG A 127 10.94 0.15 3.92
CA ARG A 127 10.70 -1.25 4.31
C ARG A 127 9.76 -1.89 3.29
N VAL A 128 10.19 -2.98 2.66
CA VAL A 128 9.35 -3.70 1.69
C VAL A 128 8.60 -4.85 2.36
N SER A 129 7.32 -4.97 2.05
CA SER A 129 6.47 -6.11 2.37
C SER A 129 5.84 -6.64 1.08
N LEU A 130 5.57 -7.94 1.01
CA LEU A 130 4.91 -8.58 -0.13
C LEU A 130 3.60 -9.20 0.36
N PHE A 131 2.50 -8.91 -0.34
CA PHE A 131 1.22 -9.56 -0.08
C PHE A 131 1.17 -10.91 -0.80
N VAL A 132 1.26 -12.00 -0.03
CA VAL A 132 1.43 -13.35 -0.54
C VAL A 132 0.49 -14.32 0.16
N ASP A 133 0.20 -15.44 -0.50
CA ASP A 133 -0.54 -16.54 0.10
C ASP A 133 0.31 -17.29 1.14
N PRO A 134 -0.29 -17.93 2.14
CA PRO A 134 0.41 -18.71 3.15
C PRO A 134 0.85 -20.10 2.64
N LEU A 135 1.50 -20.15 1.47
CA LEU A 135 2.00 -21.38 0.85
C LEU A 135 3.48 -21.56 1.14
N LEU A 136 3.88 -22.74 1.65
CA LEU A 136 5.27 -23.05 1.99
C LEU A 136 6.30 -22.72 0.88
N PRO A 137 6.04 -23.01 -0.42
CA PRO A 137 6.97 -22.65 -1.48
C PRO A 137 7.18 -21.14 -1.65
N VAL A 138 6.18 -20.33 -1.31
CA VAL A 138 6.21 -18.86 -1.43
C VAL A 138 7.01 -18.22 -0.30
N LEU A 139 6.97 -18.82 0.90
CA LEU A 139 7.67 -18.32 2.10
C LEU A 139 9.16 -18.67 2.15
N ALA A 140 9.67 -19.45 1.19
CA ALA A 140 11.07 -19.84 1.09
C ALA A 140 11.90 -18.96 0.13
N VAL A 141 11.29 -17.92 -0.45
CA VAL A 141 11.87 -16.97 -1.42
C VAL A 141 12.29 -15.68 -0.73
#